data_AF-K9KBE9-F1
#
_entry.id   AF-K9KBE9-F1
#
_cell.length_a   1.000
_cell.length_b   1.000
_cell.length_c   1.000
_cell.angle_alpha   90.00
_cell.angle_beta   90.00
_cell.angle_gamma   90.00
#
_symmetry.space_group_name_H-M   'P 1'
#
loop_
_entity.id
_entity.type
_entity.pdbx_description
1 polymer ?
#
loop_
_entity_poly.entity_id
_entity_poly.type
_entity_poly.pdbx_seq_one_letter_code
_entity_poly.pdbx_strand_id
1 'polypeptide(L)'
;GEIILALRQLDLLQKTIVIYTSDHGELAMEHRQFYKMSMYEASAHVPLLIMGPGIQANLQVSNVVSLVDIYPTMLDIAGIPLPQNLSGYSLLPLSSETLKDEDKFKNLHPPWILSEFHGCNVNASTYMLRTNQWKYVAYSDGASELPQLFDLSSDPDELTNIATKFPEITFSLDQKLRSIINYPKVSASVHQYNKEQFIKWKQSVGQNYSNVIANLRWHQDWLKEPRKYESAIDQWLKKPHQSKKQ
;
A
#
# COMPACT_ATOMS: atom_id res chain seq x y z
N GLY A 1 -4.87 -29.23 4.66
CA GLY A 1 -5.64 -28.61 3.56
C GLY A 1 -5.72 -29.54 2.38
N GLU A 2 -6.80 -29.47 1.61
CA GLU A 2 -7.10 -30.37 0.48
C GLU A 2 -6.01 -30.33 -0.61
N ILE A 3 -5.49 -29.15 -0.94
CA ILE A 3 -4.40 -28.99 -1.93
C ILE A 3 -3.15 -29.77 -1.54
N ILE A 4 -2.72 -29.66 -0.27
CA ILE A 4 -1.52 -30.36 0.22
C ILE A 4 -1.75 -31.89 0.23
N LEU A 5 -2.97 -32.34 0.55
CA LEU A 5 -3.32 -33.76 0.48
C LEU A 5 -3.26 -34.28 -0.95
N ALA A 6 -3.80 -33.54 -1.92
CA ALA A 6 -3.74 -33.91 -3.33
C ALA A 6 -2.29 -33.98 -3.83
N LEU A 7 -1.45 -32.98 -3.53
CA LEU A 7 -0.02 -33.00 -3.88
C LEU A 7 0.71 -34.21 -3.29
N ARG A 8 0.35 -34.62 -2.07
CA ARG A 8 0.94 -35.80 -1.42
C ARG A 8 0.47 -37.10 -2.07
N GLN A 9 -0.83 -37.23 -2.35
CA GLN A 9 -1.40 -38.43 -2.98
C GLN A 9 -0.90 -38.67 -4.41
N LEU A 10 -0.49 -37.60 -5.10
CA LEU A 10 0.07 -37.63 -6.44
C LEU A 10 1.60 -37.70 -6.47
N ASP A 11 2.27 -37.82 -5.31
CA ASP A 11 3.74 -37.78 -5.19
C ASP A 11 4.39 -36.51 -5.79
N LEU A 12 3.64 -35.41 -5.84
CA LEU A 12 4.08 -34.11 -6.36
C LEU A 12 4.64 -33.20 -5.28
N LEU A 13 4.35 -33.47 -4.01
CA LEU A 13 4.72 -32.58 -2.91
C LEU A 13 6.24 -32.34 -2.81
N GLN A 14 7.05 -33.35 -3.10
CA GLN A 14 8.52 -33.25 -3.08
C GLN A 14 9.11 -32.53 -4.30
N LYS A 15 8.27 -32.15 -5.27
CA LYS A 15 8.65 -31.47 -6.52
C LYS A 15 7.96 -30.12 -6.68
N THR A 16 7.24 -29.68 -5.65
CA THR A 16 6.38 -28.50 -5.70
C THR A 16 6.76 -27.55 -4.57
N ILE A 17 7.08 -26.30 -4.92
CA ILE A 17 7.11 -25.22 -3.93
C ILE A 17 5.71 -24.62 -3.84
N VAL A 18 5.22 -24.47 -2.61
CA VAL A 18 3.94 -23.85 -2.28
C VAL A 18 4.23 -22.53 -1.57
N ILE A 19 3.68 -21.46 -2.12
CA ILE A 19 3.69 -20.12 -1.52
C ILE A 19 2.24 -19.79 -1.14
N TYR A 20 2.01 -19.48 0.13
CA TYR A 20 0.72 -19.01 0.64
C TYR A 20 0.85 -17.57 1.10
N THR A 21 -0.05 -16.70 0.61
CA THR A 21 -0.08 -15.28 0.97
C THR A 21 -1.47 -14.68 0.78
N SER A 22 -1.59 -13.37 1.03
CA SER A 22 -2.77 -12.57 0.76
C SER A 22 -2.35 -11.25 0.09
N ASP A 23 -3.25 -10.64 -0.67
CA ASP A 23 -3.03 -9.35 -1.34
C ASP A 23 -3.10 -8.16 -0.37
N HIS A 24 -3.87 -8.29 0.71
CA HIS A 24 -3.97 -7.33 1.81
C HIS A 24 -4.59 -8.01 3.05
N GLY A 25 -4.56 -7.34 4.20
CA GLY A 25 -5.24 -7.80 5.42
C GLY A 25 -6.70 -7.32 5.53
N GLU A 26 -7.25 -7.36 6.74
CA GLU A 26 -8.59 -6.88 7.08
C GLU A 26 -8.55 -6.19 8.45
N LEU A 27 -9.05 -4.95 8.50
CA LEU A 27 -9.07 -4.14 9.71
C LEU A 27 -10.09 -4.66 10.73
N ALA A 28 -11.21 -5.25 10.31
CA ALA A 28 -12.20 -5.84 11.21
C ALA A 28 -12.63 -4.90 12.37
N MET A 29 -12.78 -3.60 12.10
CA MET A 29 -13.10 -2.51 13.06
C MET A 29 -11.94 -2.03 13.94
N GLU A 30 -10.74 -2.58 13.80
CA GLU A 30 -9.51 -2.00 14.36
C GLU A 30 -9.30 -0.58 13.82
N HIS A 31 -8.75 0.28 14.68
CA HIS A 31 -8.64 1.73 14.43
C HIS A 31 -9.95 2.40 13.99
N ARG A 32 -11.12 1.78 14.28
CA ARG A 32 -12.46 2.21 13.84
C ARG A 32 -12.61 2.24 12.31
N GLN A 33 -11.82 1.43 11.61
CA GLN A 33 -11.85 1.31 10.17
C GLN A 33 -12.39 -0.07 9.77
N PHE A 34 -13.13 -0.13 8.67
CA PHE A 34 -13.65 -1.36 8.10
C PHE A 34 -12.88 -1.69 6.83
N TYR A 35 -12.79 -2.99 6.49
CA TYR A 35 -12.19 -3.50 5.26
C TYR A 35 -10.66 -3.38 5.24
N LYS A 36 -10.09 -3.10 4.08
CA LYS A 36 -8.72 -2.68 3.84
C LYS A 36 -8.75 -1.26 3.26
N MET A 37 -7.60 -0.70 2.87
CA MET A 37 -7.37 0.69 2.39
C MET A 37 -6.74 1.60 3.45
N SER A 38 -5.92 1.01 4.32
CA SER A 38 -5.14 1.73 5.33
C SER A 38 -3.71 1.20 5.38
N MET A 39 -2.84 1.92 6.07
CA MET A 39 -1.43 1.55 6.25
C MET A 39 -1.14 0.82 7.56
N TYR A 40 -2.15 0.63 8.41
CA TYR A 40 -2.02 -0.19 9.62
C TYR A 40 -1.69 -1.66 9.29
N GLU A 41 -1.00 -2.36 10.18
CA GLU A 41 -0.55 -3.75 10.05
C GLU A 41 -1.74 -4.66 9.73
N ALA A 42 -2.90 -4.46 10.36
CA ALA A 42 -4.10 -5.24 10.06
C ALA A 42 -4.54 -5.15 8.59
N SER A 43 -4.21 -4.07 7.86
CA SER A 43 -4.48 -3.94 6.43
C SER A 43 -3.25 -4.26 5.55
N ALA A 44 -2.04 -3.97 6.01
CA ALA A 44 -0.83 -3.99 5.17
C ALA A 44 0.08 -5.21 5.41
N HIS A 45 0.03 -5.82 6.60
CA HIS A 45 0.83 -6.99 6.95
C HIS A 45 0.04 -8.26 6.67
N VAL A 46 0.53 -9.02 5.70
CA VAL A 46 -0.12 -10.24 5.20
C VAL A 46 0.71 -11.47 5.51
N PRO A 47 0.09 -12.65 5.63
CA PRO A 47 0.85 -13.89 5.76
C PRO A 47 1.73 -14.10 4.51
N LEU A 48 2.94 -14.61 4.71
CA LEU A 48 3.78 -15.12 3.63
C LEU A 48 4.47 -16.39 4.13
N LEU A 49 4.01 -17.54 3.62
CA LEU A 49 4.55 -18.85 3.96
C LEU A 49 5.09 -19.50 2.69
N ILE A 50 6.31 -20.04 2.76
CA ILE A 50 6.95 -20.75 1.66
C ILE A 50 7.33 -22.14 2.18
N MET A 51 6.94 -23.19 1.45
CA MET A 51 7.32 -24.56 1.76
C MET A 51 7.62 -25.35 0.48
N GLY A 52 8.46 -26.37 0.57
CA GLY A 52 8.76 -27.25 -0.55
C GLY A 52 10.21 -27.69 -0.57
N PRO A 53 10.65 -28.38 -1.64
CA PRO A 53 12.03 -28.83 -1.77
C PRO A 53 13.02 -27.66 -1.72
N GLY A 54 14.08 -27.79 -0.92
CA GLY A 54 15.15 -26.79 -0.81
C GLY A 54 14.80 -25.54 0.01
N ILE A 55 13.60 -25.48 0.59
CA ILE A 55 13.17 -24.42 1.50
C ILE A 55 13.30 -24.89 2.95
N GLN A 56 13.96 -24.09 3.77
CA GLN A 56 14.25 -24.43 5.16
C GLN A 56 12.95 -24.53 5.97
N ALA A 57 12.69 -25.71 6.53
CA ALA A 57 11.55 -25.94 7.40
C ALA A 57 11.69 -25.24 8.77
N ASN A 58 10.56 -24.88 9.37
CA ASN A 58 10.49 -24.26 10.71
C ASN A 58 11.34 -22.99 10.87
N LEU A 59 11.55 -22.25 9.77
CA LEU A 59 12.27 -20.99 9.78
C LEU A 59 11.28 -19.82 9.90
N GLN A 60 11.54 -18.94 10.86
CA GLN A 60 10.88 -17.64 10.93
C GLN A 60 11.88 -16.56 10.51
N VAL A 61 11.47 -15.72 9.55
CA VAL A 61 12.28 -14.62 9.01
C VAL A 61 11.67 -13.31 9.50
N SER A 62 12.48 -12.46 10.13
CA SER A 62 12.04 -11.17 10.69
C SER A 62 12.32 -9.97 9.78
N ASN A 63 13.00 -10.18 8.65
CA ASN A 63 13.26 -9.13 7.67
C ASN A 63 11.95 -8.60 7.10
N VAL A 64 11.84 -7.29 6.90
CA VAL A 64 10.75 -6.71 6.13
C VAL A 64 10.88 -7.11 4.66
N VAL A 65 9.77 -7.59 4.10
CA VAL A 65 9.63 -8.04 2.71
C VAL A 65 8.31 -7.50 2.14
N SER A 66 8.15 -7.55 0.82
CA SER A 66 6.96 -7.08 0.12
C SER A 66 6.42 -8.12 -0.86
N LEU A 67 5.14 -7.99 -1.21
CA LEU A 67 4.51 -8.81 -2.25
C LEU A 67 5.23 -8.71 -3.60
N VAL A 68 5.94 -7.59 -3.88
CA VAL A 68 6.74 -7.44 -5.11
C VAL A 68 7.94 -8.38 -5.16
N ASP A 69 8.38 -8.92 -4.02
CA ASP A 69 9.49 -9.88 -3.92
C ASP A 69 9.08 -11.29 -4.37
N ILE A 70 7.77 -11.58 -4.43
CA ILE A 70 7.27 -12.91 -4.81
C ILE A 70 7.64 -13.22 -6.26
N TYR A 71 7.49 -12.25 -7.18
CA TYR A 71 7.81 -12.45 -8.59
C TYR A 71 9.27 -12.86 -8.85
N PRO A 72 10.30 -12.11 -8.41
CA PRO A 72 11.68 -12.53 -8.56
C PRO A 72 11.99 -13.82 -7.79
N THR A 73 11.37 -14.06 -6.63
CA THR A 73 11.53 -15.34 -5.91
C THR A 73 11.04 -16.52 -6.74
N MET A 74 9.90 -16.40 -7.41
CA MET A 74 9.36 -17.46 -8.28
C MET A 74 10.26 -17.73 -9.48
N LEU A 75 10.83 -16.70 -10.09
CA LEU A 75 11.77 -16.86 -11.19
C LEU A 75 13.06 -17.56 -10.75
N ASP A 76 13.60 -17.16 -9.60
CA ASP A 76 14.81 -17.75 -9.01
C ASP A 76 14.60 -19.23 -8.66
N ILE A 77 13.44 -19.56 -8.06
CA ILE A 77 13.01 -20.95 -7.82
C ILE A 77 12.96 -21.76 -9.12
N ALA A 78 12.46 -21.16 -10.20
CA ALA A 78 12.34 -21.81 -11.50
C ALA A 78 13.67 -21.88 -12.28
N GLY A 79 14.76 -21.28 -11.76
CA GLY A 79 16.03 -21.14 -12.47
C GLY A 79 15.94 -20.24 -13.71
N ILE A 80 14.95 -19.33 -13.75
CA ILE A 80 14.73 -18.39 -14.84
C ILE A 80 15.52 -17.10 -14.56
N PRO A 81 16.33 -16.60 -15.51
CA PRO A 81 17.05 -15.35 -15.32
C PRO A 81 16.12 -14.18 -15.00
N LEU A 82 16.49 -13.38 -14.00
CA LEU A 82 15.71 -12.21 -13.59
C LEU A 82 15.76 -11.11 -14.67
N PRO A 83 14.62 -10.54 -15.07
CA PRO A 83 14.58 -9.32 -15.86
C PRO A 83 15.32 -8.17 -15.17
N GLN A 84 15.78 -7.19 -15.95
CA GLN A 84 16.33 -5.96 -15.39
C GLN A 84 15.23 -5.07 -14.81
N ASN A 85 15.58 -4.22 -13.84
CA ASN A 85 14.71 -3.19 -13.26
C ASN A 85 13.46 -3.71 -12.55
N LEU A 86 13.53 -4.87 -11.90
CA LEU A 86 12.48 -5.31 -10.99
C LEU A 86 12.47 -4.44 -9.72
N SER A 87 11.27 -4.23 -9.16
CA SER A 87 11.11 -3.53 -7.88
C SER A 87 11.32 -4.41 -6.65
N GLY A 88 11.24 -5.73 -6.82
CA GLY A 88 11.43 -6.71 -5.74
C GLY A 88 12.72 -7.52 -5.88
N TYR A 89 13.01 -8.32 -4.87
CA TYR A 89 14.22 -9.12 -4.74
C TYR A 89 13.87 -10.57 -4.37
N SER A 90 14.68 -11.53 -4.82
CA SER A 90 14.47 -12.93 -4.45
C SER A 90 14.61 -13.13 -2.94
N LEU A 91 13.67 -13.85 -2.34
CA LEU A 91 13.65 -14.23 -0.93
C LEU A 91 14.42 -15.52 -0.64
N LEU A 92 14.90 -16.23 -1.66
CA LEU A 92 15.68 -17.47 -1.47
C LEU A 92 16.91 -17.33 -0.56
N PRO A 93 17.66 -16.22 -0.57
CA PRO A 93 18.76 -16.04 0.38
C PRO A 93 18.31 -15.99 1.85
N LEU A 94 17.02 -15.74 2.12
CA LEU A 94 16.45 -15.80 3.47
C LEU A 94 15.89 -17.19 3.79
N SER A 95 15.27 -17.87 2.81
CA SER A 95 14.45 -19.05 3.07
C SER A 95 15.04 -20.40 2.61
N SER A 96 16.10 -20.40 1.80
CA SER A 96 16.68 -21.65 1.25
C SER A 96 17.51 -22.42 2.28
N GLU A 97 17.57 -23.75 2.17
CA GLU A 97 18.48 -24.59 2.97
C GLU A 97 19.94 -24.48 2.51
N THR A 98 20.18 -24.30 1.21
CA THR A 98 21.51 -24.38 0.61
C THR A 98 22.03 -23.03 0.11
N LEU A 99 21.12 -22.11 -0.23
CA LEU A 99 21.44 -20.78 -0.75
C LEU A 99 21.28 -19.68 0.29
N LYS A 100 21.15 -20.05 1.57
CA LYS A 100 20.95 -19.09 2.66
C LYS A 100 22.13 -18.13 2.76
N ASP A 101 21.85 -16.85 2.63
CA ASP A 101 22.80 -15.76 2.73
C ASP A 101 22.04 -14.46 3.05
N GLU A 102 21.77 -14.27 4.35
CA GLU A 102 21.03 -13.10 4.82
C GLU A 102 21.76 -11.78 4.54
N ASP A 103 23.09 -11.80 4.52
CA ASP A 103 23.90 -10.61 4.27
C ASP A 103 23.80 -10.20 2.80
N LYS A 104 23.82 -11.17 1.87
CA LYS A 104 23.50 -10.91 0.46
C LYS A 104 22.11 -10.31 0.30
N PHE A 105 21.10 -10.81 1.02
CA PHE A 105 19.77 -10.21 0.98
C PHE A 105 19.80 -8.75 1.46
N LYS A 106 20.37 -8.49 2.64
CA LYS A 106 20.45 -7.13 3.22
C LYS A 106 21.22 -6.14 2.35
N ASN A 107 22.19 -6.62 1.57
CA ASN A 107 22.98 -5.79 0.66
C ASN A 107 22.21 -5.43 -0.62
N LEU A 108 21.27 -6.27 -1.06
CA LEU A 108 20.52 -6.07 -2.29
C LEU A 108 19.15 -5.42 -2.03
N HIS A 109 18.41 -5.94 -1.06
CA HIS A 109 17.06 -5.51 -0.72
C HIS A 109 17.12 -4.30 0.24
N PRO A 110 16.36 -3.22 -0.02
CA PRO A 110 16.32 -2.06 0.86
C PRO A 110 15.85 -2.44 2.28
N PRO A 111 16.36 -1.83 3.35
CA PRO A 111 15.92 -2.12 4.72
C PRO A 111 14.55 -1.49 5.06
N TRP A 112 13.72 -1.26 4.03
CA TRP A 112 12.43 -0.59 4.12
C TRP A 112 11.51 -1.09 3.00
N ILE A 113 10.20 -1.02 3.25
CA ILE A 113 9.12 -1.33 2.30
C ILE A 113 8.27 -0.08 2.08
N LEU A 114 7.91 0.16 0.83
CA LEU A 114 6.97 1.21 0.41
C LEU A 114 5.59 0.59 0.16
N SER A 115 4.54 1.25 0.63
CA SER A 115 3.16 1.02 0.19
C SER A 115 2.47 2.35 -0.13
N GLU A 116 1.59 2.33 -1.12
CA GLU A 116 0.89 3.50 -1.62
C GLU A 116 -0.60 3.20 -1.77
N PHE A 117 -1.44 4.16 -1.40
CA PHE A 117 -2.89 4.05 -1.61
C PHE A 117 -3.48 5.35 -2.14
N HIS A 118 -4.18 5.25 -3.26
CA HIS A 118 -4.78 6.36 -4.02
C HIS A 118 -6.22 6.06 -4.45
N GLY A 119 -6.82 5.02 -3.88
CA GLY A 119 -8.09 4.46 -4.35
C GLY A 119 -9.32 5.28 -3.95
N CYS A 120 -10.48 4.64 -4.02
CA CYS A 120 -11.74 5.25 -3.59
C CYS A 120 -11.76 5.46 -2.06
N ASN A 121 -12.63 6.37 -1.61
CA ASN A 121 -12.90 6.65 -0.20
C ASN A 121 -11.74 7.22 0.63
N VAL A 122 -10.69 7.74 -0.01
CA VAL A 122 -9.65 8.53 0.67
C VAL A 122 -9.67 9.99 0.26
N ASN A 123 -9.50 10.87 1.26
CA ASN A 123 -9.42 12.31 1.08
C ASN A 123 -8.04 12.79 0.63
N ALA A 124 -7.02 11.92 0.77
CA ALA A 124 -5.64 12.19 0.40
C ALA A 124 -4.94 10.90 0.00
N SER A 125 -4.03 10.99 -0.97
CA SER A 125 -3.05 9.93 -1.24
C SER A 125 -2.29 9.60 0.05
N THR A 126 -2.14 8.32 0.35
CA THR A 126 -1.44 7.84 1.54
C THR A 126 -0.23 7.02 1.15
N TYR A 127 0.86 7.19 1.89
CA TYR A 127 2.15 6.55 1.63
C TYR A 127 2.69 5.97 2.94
N MET A 128 3.24 4.77 2.91
CA MET A 128 3.87 4.13 4.06
C MET A 128 5.31 3.80 3.77
N LEU A 129 6.19 4.11 4.71
CA LEU A 129 7.54 3.57 4.78
C LEU A 129 7.67 2.69 6.03
N ARG A 130 7.81 1.38 5.83
CA ARG A 130 7.96 0.38 6.90
C ARG A 130 9.40 -0.11 6.96
N THR A 131 10.10 0.12 8.06
CA THR A 131 11.42 -0.45 8.39
C THR A 131 11.23 -1.59 9.38
N ASN A 132 12.27 -2.21 9.96
CA ASN A 132 12.08 -3.24 11.00
C ASN A 132 11.39 -2.70 12.27
N GLN A 133 11.79 -1.53 12.75
CA GLN A 133 11.27 -0.93 13.99
C GLN A 133 10.15 0.07 13.71
N TRP A 134 10.35 0.95 12.73
CA TRP A 134 9.50 2.11 12.51
C TRP A 134 8.53 1.89 11.36
N LYS A 135 7.31 2.40 11.53
CA LYS A 135 6.38 2.67 10.43
C LYS A 135 6.05 4.15 10.37
N TYR A 136 6.34 4.76 9.24
CA TYR A 136 6.01 6.16 8.94
C TYR A 136 4.90 6.21 7.89
N VAL A 137 3.87 7.00 8.13
CA VAL A 137 2.75 7.22 7.20
C VAL A 137 2.68 8.71 6.86
N ALA A 138 2.75 9.03 5.57
CA ALA A 138 2.61 10.37 5.04
C ALA A 138 1.33 10.49 4.20
N TYR A 139 0.79 11.70 4.15
CA TYR A 139 -0.45 12.01 3.44
C TYR A 139 -0.26 13.19 2.48
N SER A 140 -0.96 13.12 1.34
CA SER A 140 -1.02 14.15 0.30
C SER A 140 0.36 14.72 -0.09
N ASP A 141 0.65 15.97 0.27
CA ASP A 141 1.89 16.71 -0.02
C ASP A 141 2.89 16.71 1.16
N GLY A 142 2.50 16.09 2.28
CA GLY A 142 3.31 16.01 3.50
C GLY A 142 3.33 17.30 4.32
N ALA A 143 2.48 18.26 3.96
CA ALA A 143 2.37 19.55 4.65
C ALA A 143 0.92 19.87 5.04
N SER A 144 -0.05 19.42 4.25
CA SER A 144 -1.48 19.67 4.45
C SER A 144 -2.08 18.82 5.57
N GLU A 145 -1.54 17.63 5.78
CA GLU A 145 -2.01 16.65 6.76
C GLU A 145 -0.82 16.16 7.61
N LEU A 146 -1.04 15.98 8.91
CA LEU A 146 0.01 15.54 9.82
C LEU A 146 0.36 14.06 9.56
N PRO A 147 1.65 13.68 9.58
CA PRO A 147 2.05 12.30 9.42
C PRO A 147 1.74 11.46 10.67
N GLN A 148 1.84 10.14 10.51
CA GLN A 148 1.89 9.20 11.63
C GLN A 148 3.27 8.54 11.71
N LEU A 149 3.71 8.28 12.94
CA LEU A 149 4.88 7.47 13.23
C LEU A 149 4.53 6.48 14.34
N PHE A 150 4.88 5.22 14.13
CA PHE A 150 4.72 4.14 15.10
C PHE A 150 6.06 3.41 15.30
N ASP A 151 6.35 3.06 16.56
CA ASP A 151 7.43 2.15 16.93
C ASP A 151 6.84 0.75 17.15
N LEU A 152 6.96 -0.10 16.13
CA LEU A 152 6.34 -1.43 16.14
C LEU A 152 7.07 -2.44 17.04
N SER A 153 8.24 -2.06 17.58
CA SER A 153 8.90 -2.87 18.61
C SER A 153 8.24 -2.72 19.98
N SER A 154 7.63 -1.57 20.26
CA SER A 154 6.99 -1.26 21.54
C SER A 154 5.47 -1.13 21.47
N ASP A 155 4.93 -0.81 20.29
CA ASP A 155 3.49 -0.64 20.01
C ASP A 155 3.13 -1.38 18.70
N PRO A 156 3.10 -2.73 18.70
CA PRO A 156 2.80 -3.52 17.50
C PRO A 156 1.38 -3.31 16.97
N ASP A 157 0.46 -2.83 17.84
CA ASP A 157 -0.94 -2.57 17.52
C ASP A 157 -1.19 -1.10 17.06
N GLU A 158 -0.13 -0.31 16.90
CA GLU A 158 -0.17 1.04 16.30
C GLU A 158 -1.16 2.00 16.99
N LEU A 159 -1.27 1.90 18.30
CA LEU A 159 -2.27 2.65 19.08
C LEU A 159 -1.85 4.10 19.32
N THR A 160 -0.55 4.38 19.31
CA THR A 160 -0.01 5.68 19.69
C THR A 160 0.81 6.30 18.55
N ASN A 161 0.26 7.34 17.92
CA ASN A 161 1.03 8.17 17.00
C ASN A 161 2.06 9.01 17.78
N ILE A 162 3.34 8.75 17.54
CA ILE A 162 4.48 9.39 18.23
C ILE A 162 5.27 10.37 17.35
N ALA A 163 4.74 10.77 16.19
CA ALA A 163 5.44 11.65 15.24
C ALA A 163 5.88 12.99 15.88
N THR A 164 5.03 13.61 16.68
CA THR A 164 5.36 14.87 17.36
C THR A 164 6.35 14.71 18.52
N LYS A 165 6.45 13.50 19.08
CA LYS A 165 7.39 13.18 20.17
C LYS A 165 8.80 12.90 19.65
N PHE A 166 8.91 12.40 18.41
CA PHE A 166 10.19 12.05 17.78
C PHE A 166 10.38 12.76 16.43
N PRO A 167 10.43 14.11 16.42
CA PRO A 167 10.44 14.89 15.18
C PRO A 167 11.67 14.61 14.29
N GLU A 168 12.82 14.30 14.88
CA GLU A 168 14.04 13.96 14.13
C GLU A 168 13.88 12.64 13.35
N ILE A 169 13.27 11.63 13.97
CA ILE A 169 12.98 10.34 13.33
C ILE A 169 11.94 10.52 12.23
N THR A 170 10.85 11.24 12.52
CA THR A 170 9.82 11.57 11.53
C THR A 170 10.43 12.29 10.33
N PHE A 171 11.27 13.30 10.56
CA PHE A 171 11.93 14.04 9.49
C PHE A 171 12.87 13.15 8.67
N SER A 172 13.69 12.31 9.32
CA SER A 172 14.59 11.40 8.63
C SER A 172 13.84 10.39 7.75
N LEU A 173 12.73 9.84 8.24
CA LEU A 173 11.90 8.90 7.48
C LEU A 173 11.14 9.60 6.35
N ASP A 174 10.70 10.84 6.53
CA ASP A 174 10.13 11.65 5.46
C ASP A 174 11.13 11.93 4.35
N GLN A 175 12.35 12.36 4.69
CA GLN A 175 13.43 12.54 3.73
C GLN A 175 13.73 11.24 2.98
N LYS A 176 13.73 10.11 3.70
CA LYS A 176 13.91 8.80 3.07
C LYS A 176 12.78 8.49 2.10
N LEU A 177 11.52 8.69 2.48
CA LEU A 177 10.37 8.48 1.60
C LEU A 177 10.45 9.37 0.35
N ARG A 178 10.80 10.66 0.51
CA ARG A 178 10.97 11.61 -0.61
C ARG A 178 12.10 11.22 -1.57
N SER A 179 13.14 10.53 -1.08
CA SER A 179 14.21 10.00 -1.92
C SER A 179 13.77 8.83 -2.81
N ILE A 180 12.71 8.13 -2.41
CA ILE A 180 12.16 6.97 -3.12
C ILE A 180 11.08 7.44 -4.10
N ILE A 181 10.20 8.34 -3.64
CA ILE A 181 9.06 8.81 -4.40
C ILE A 181 8.79 10.29 -4.16
N ASN A 182 8.54 11.03 -5.24
CA ASN A 182 8.03 12.39 -5.16
C ASN A 182 6.52 12.36 -4.88
N TYR A 183 6.16 12.00 -3.66
CA TYR A 183 4.76 11.83 -3.27
C TYR A 183 3.90 13.10 -3.42
N PRO A 184 4.41 14.34 -3.25
CA PRO A 184 3.61 15.53 -3.57
C PRO A 184 3.23 15.62 -5.05
N LYS A 185 4.15 15.26 -5.96
CA LYS A 185 3.86 15.21 -7.41
C LYS A 185 2.87 14.10 -7.75
N VAL A 186 2.96 12.95 -7.08
CA VAL A 186 2.02 11.84 -7.26
C VAL A 186 0.63 12.24 -6.77
N SER A 187 0.51 12.80 -5.56
CA SER A 187 -0.77 13.29 -5.02
C SER A 187 -1.39 14.35 -5.93
N ALA A 188 -0.59 15.28 -6.48
CA ALA A 188 -1.07 16.24 -7.46
C ALA A 188 -1.62 15.57 -8.74
N SER A 189 -0.91 14.55 -9.24
CA SER A 189 -1.33 13.77 -10.41
C SER A 189 -2.63 13.00 -10.16
N VAL A 190 -2.78 12.39 -8.97
CA VAL A 190 -4.00 11.67 -8.57
C VAL A 190 -5.20 12.61 -8.51
N HIS A 191 -5.04 13.80 -7.90
CA HIS A 191 -6.12 14.78 -7.84
C HIS A 191 -6.51 15.30 -9.22
N GLN A 192 -5.53 15.52 -10.10
CA GLN A 192 -5.78 15.90 -11.48
C GLN A 192 -6.54 14.80 -12.24
N TYR A 193 -6.09 13.55 -12.12
CA TYR A 193 -6.77 12.39 -12.71
C TYR A 193 -8.22 12.29 -12.22
N ASN A 194 -8.46 12.35 -10.91
CA ASN A 194 -9.81 12.26 -10.33
C ASN A 194 -10.74 13.35 -10.87
N LYS A 195 -10.21 14.58 -11.03
CA LYS A 195 -10.94 15.71 -11.60
C LYS A 195 -11.28 15.49 -13.07
N GLU A 196 -10.34 14.98 -13.85
CA GLU A 196 -10.56 14.65 -15.26
C GLU A 196 -11.57 13.52 -15.43
N GLN A 197 -11.50 12.45 -14.62
CA GLN A 197 -12.48 11.37 -14.64
C GLN A 197 -13.87 11.87 -14.26
N PHE A 198 -13.97 12.73 -13.25
CA PHE A 198 -15.25 13.33 -12.89
C PHE A 198 -15.83 14.19 -14.02
N ILE A 199 -15.01 14.97 -14.72
CA ILE A 199 -15.45 15.77 -15.89
C ILE A 199 -15.96 14.85 -16.99
N LYS A 200 -15.22 13.78 -17.33
CA LYS A 200 -15.64 12.79 -18.34
C LYS A 200 -16.96 12.12 -17.96
N TRP A 201 -17.10 11.73 -16.70
CA TRP A 201 -18.35 11.17 -16.18
C TRP A 201 -19.51 12.18 -16.25
N LYS A 202 -19.30 13.43 -15.82
CA LYS A 202 -20.29 14.51 -15.92
C LYS A 202 -20.73 14.73 -17.38
N GLN A 203 -19.80 14.65 -18.33
CA GLN A 203 -20.11 14.76 -19.76
C GLN A 203 -20.89 13.55 -20.29
N SER A 204 -20.58 12.33 -19.83
CA SER A 204 -21.26 11.12 -20.30
C SER A 204 -22.73 11.04 -19.87
N VAL A 205 -23.09 11.63 -18.72
CA VAL A 205 -24.50 11.75 -18.29
C VAL A 205 -25.24 12.94 -18.93
N GLY A 206 -24.51 13.87 -19.56
CA GLY A 206 -25.06 14.98 -20.34
C GLY A 206 -26.08 15.83 -19.56
N GLN A 207 -27.23 16.11 -20.18
CA GLN A 207 -28.31 16.92 -19.58
C GLN A 207 -28.94 16.27 -18.35
N ASN A 208 -28.74 14.97 -18.13
CA ASN A 208 -29.29 14.27 -16.96
C ASN A 208 -28.40 14.39 -15.71
N TYR A 209 -27.24 15.06 -15.82
CA TYR A 209 -26.27 15.21 -14.73
C TYR A 209 -26.92 15.62 -13.40
N SER A 210 -27.72 16.69 -13.40
CA SER A 210 -28.29 17.26 -12.19
C SER A 210 -29.21 16.29 -11.46
N ASN A 211 -29.99 15.48 -12.20
CA ASN A 211 -30.84 14.46 -11.59
C ASN A 211 -30.01 13.29 -11.04
N VAL A 212 -28.99 12.84 -11.78
CA VAL A 212 -28.13 11.73 -11.35
C VAL A 212 -27.37 12.10 -10.08
N ILE A 213 -26.70 13.25 -10.05
CA ILE A 213 -25.92 13.68 -8.88
C ILE A 213 -26.81 14.00 -7.68
N ALA A 214 -28.04 14.49 -7.90
CA ALA A 214 -29.02 14.71 -6.83
C ALA A 214 -29.36 13.40 -6.11
N ASN A 215 -29.56 12.30 -6.85
CA ASN A 215 -29.85 10.98 -6.28
C ASN A 215 -28.67 10.38 -5.50
N LEU A 216 -27.44 10.78 -5.84
CA LEU A 216 -26.22 10.34 -5.15
C LEU A 216 -25.89 11.20 -3.91
N ARG A 217 -26.57 12.34 -3.72
CA ARG A 217 -26.34 13.29 -2.61
C ARG A 217 -27.61 13.45 -1.77
N TRP A 218 -27.64 14.45 -0.89
CA TRP A 218 -28.83 14.87 -0.14
C TRP A 218 -29.94 15.34 -1.10
N HIS A 219 -30.63 14.39 -1.72
CA HIS A 219 -31.56 14.60 -2.83
C HIS A 219 -32.60 15.68 -2.55
N GLN A 220 -33.22 15.63 -1.36
CA GLN A 220 -34.25 16.60 -0.98
C GLN A 220 -33.72 18.03 -0.89
N ASP A 221 -32.49 18.23 -0.42
CA ASP A 221 -31.90 19.56 -0.33
C ASP A 221 -31.41 20.04 -1.69
N TRP A 222 -30.87 19.11 -2.51
CA TRP A 222 -30.53 19.40 -3.89
C TRP A 222 -31.71 19.94 -4.69
N LEU A 223 -32.91 19.36 -4.52
CA LEU A 223 -34.12 19.82 -5.21
C LEU A 223 -34.56 21.23 -4.78
N LYS A 224 -34.26 21.66 -3.55
CA LYS A 224 -34.59 23.02 -3.07
C LYS A 224 -33.69 24.08 -3.69
N GLU A 225 -32.39 23.80 -3.82
CA GLU A 225 -31.39 24.77 -4.27
C GLU A 225 -30.38 24.19 -5.32
N PRO A 226 -30.83 23.65 -6.47
CA PRO A 226 -29.95 22.89 -7.37
C PRO A 226 -28.76 23.70 -7.89
N ARG A 227 -29.00 24.98 -8.23
CA ARG A 227 -27.96 25.90 -8.73
C ARG A 227 -26.85 26.14 -7.71
N LYS A 228 -27.15 26.15 -6.42
CA LYS A 228 -26.16 26.33 -5.34
C LYS A 228 -25.17 25.18 -5.34
N TYR A 229 -25.67 23.94 -5.43
CA TYR A 229 -24.83 22.75 -5.42
C TYR A 229 -24.05 22.58 -6.72
N GLU A 230 -24.66 22.85 -7.87
CA GLU A 230 -23.96 22.90 -9.16
C GLU A 230 -22.85 23.93 -9.15
N SER A 231 -23.11 25.14 -8.63
CA SER A 231 -22.11 26.19 -8.50
C SER A 231 -20.95 25.77 -7.60
N ALA A 232 -21.21 25.07 -6.50
CA ALA A 232 -20.15 24.55 -5.62
C ALA A 232 -19.25 23.53 -6.34
N ILE A 233 -19.83 22.66 -7.17
CA ILE A 233 -19.07 21.70 -7.97
C ILE A 233 -18.26 22.42 -9.05
N ASP A 234 -18.86 23.39 -9.74
CA ASP A 234 -18.16 24.17 -10.76
C ASP A 234 -17.02 25.02 -10.15
N GLN A 235 -17.19 25.54 -8.93
CA GLN A 235 -16.11 26.19 -8.19
C GLN A 235 -14.98 25.22 -7.87
N TRP A 236 -15.28 24.01 -7.40
CA TRP A 236 -14.27 22.97 -7.18
C TRP A 236 -13.55 22.58 -8.49
N LEU A 237 -14.30 22.45 -9.59
CA LEU A 237 -13.74 22.19 -10.92
C LEU A 237 -12.89 23.34 -11.46
N LYS A 238 -13.13 24.58 -11.04
CA LYS A 238 -12.31 25.75 -11.44
C LYS A 238 -11.11 26.01 -10.54
N LYS A 239 -11.14 25.57 -9.27
CA LYS A 239 -10.01 25.76 -8.36
C LYS A 239 -8.75 25.06 -8.92
N PRO A 240 -7.64 25.79 -9.12
CA PRO A 240 -6.36 25.15 -9.39
C PRO A 240 -5.95 24.36 -8.15
N HIS A 241 -5.26 23.24 -8.37
CA HIS A 241 -4.69 22.49 -7.25
C HIS A 241 -3.64 23.38 -6.59
N GLN A 242 -3.85 23.75 -5.33
CA GLN A 242 -2.90 24.57 -4.59
C GLN A 242 -1.70 23.69 -4.23
N SER A 243 -0.75 23.58 -5.16
CA SER A 243 0.64 23.36 -4.77
C SER A 243 1.04 24.60 -3.98
N LYS A 244 0.96 24.53 -2.63
CA LYS A 244 1.75 25.45 -1.82
C LYS A 244 3.19 25.18 -2.19
N LYS A 245 3.78 26.05 -3.02
CA LYS A 245 5.22 26.11 -3.19
C LYS A 245 5.80 26.44 -1.82
N GLN A 246 6.42 25.45 -1.19
CA GLN A 246 7.48 25.63 -0.20
C GLN A 246 8.72 24.97 -0.76
#